data_AF-A0A2S9QJ26-F1
#
_entry.id   AF-A0A2S9QJ26-F1
#
_cell.length_a   1.000
_cell.length_b   1.000
_cell.length_c   1.000
_cell.angle_alpha   90.00
_cell.angle_beta   90.00
_cell.angle_gamma   90.00
#
_symmetry.space_group_name_H-M   'P 1'
#
loop_
_entity.id
_entity.type
_entity.pdbx_description
1 polymer ?
#
loop_
_entity_poly.entity_id
_entity_poly.type
_entity_poly.pdbx_seq_one_letter_code
_entity_poly.pdbx_strand_id
1 'polypeptide(L)'
;MSGLRLLVSLAGAFTIAKLLDENRRLRMELDGRIAREAALDEKAKRGLGGERHAGTEAMRYPPRQWDEVDEAADESFPASDPPAFTARSTT
;
A
#
# COMPACT_ATOMS: atom_id res chain seq x y z
N MET A 1 30.17 46.10 -13.02
CA MET A 1 30.29 44.64 -12.70
C MET A 1 29.40 44.17 -11.54
N SER A 2 29.01 45.03 -10.58
CA SER A 2 28.16 44.63 -9.44
C SER A 2 26.70 44.28 -9.82
N GLY A 3 26.07 45.06 -10.72
CA GLY A 3 24.66 44.84 -11.11
C GLY A 3 24.38 43.51 -11.81
N LEU A 4 25.30 43.03 -12.66
CA LEU A 4 25.13 41.74 -13.35
C LEU A 4 25.13 40.56 -12.37
N ARG A 5 25.98 40.61 -11.33
CA ARG A 5 26.02 39.57 -10.28
C ARG A 5 24.72 39.54 -9.48
N LEU A 6 24.16 40.71 -9.16
CA LEU A 6 22.88 40.83 -8.47
C LEU A 6 21.72 40.24 -9.29
N LEU A 7 21.70 40.49 -10.60
CA LEU A 7 20.68 39.93 -11.50
C LEU A 7 20.77 38.41 -11.59
N VAL A 8 21.98 37.86 -11.71
CA VAL A 8 22.20 36.40 -11.73
C VAL A 8 21.80 35.76 -10.40
N SER A 9 22.13 36.38 -9.26
CA SER A 9 21.73 35.85 -7.95
C SER A 9 20.22 35.88 -7.74
N LEU A 10 19.54 36.95 -8.18
CA LEU A 10 18.07 37.03 -8.14
C LEU A 10 17.40 35.98 -9.03
N ALA A 11 17.91 35.77 -10.24
CA ALA A 11 17.42 34.73 -11.14
C ALA A 11 17.60 33.34 -10.51
N GLY A 12 18.76 33.06 -9.90
CA GLY A 12 19.00 31.81 -9.17
C GLY A 12 18.09 31.63 -7.95
N ALA A 13 17.87 32.68 -7.16
CA ALA A 13 16.95 32.62 -6.02
C ALA A 13 15.50 32.35 -6.47
N PHE A 14 15.08 32.96 -7.58
CA PHE A 14 13.75 32.75 -8.14
C PHE A 14 13.55 31.31 -8.64
N THR A 15 14.53 30.74 -9.35
CA THR A 15 14.44 29.35 -9.82
C THR A 15 14.42 28.37 -8.65
N ILE A 16 15.24 28.59 -7.62
CA ILE A 16 15.21 27.79 -6.40
C ILE A 16 13.84 27.88 -5.72
N ALA A 17 13.26 29.08 -5.61
CA ALA A 17 11.93 29.24 -5.02
C ALA A 17 10.85 28.46 -5.80
N LYS A 18 10.90 28.47 -7.14
CA LYS A 18 9.99 27.71 -8.00
C LYS A 18 10.16 26.19 -7.83
N LEU A 19 11.41 25.72 -7.75
CA LEU A 19 11.70 24.30 -7.50
C LEU A 19 11.21 23.84 -6.13
N LEU A 20 11.37 24.67 -5.09
CA LEU A 20 10.87 24.38 -3.75
C LEU A 20 9.34 24.33 -3.71
N ASP A 21 8.66 25.22 -4.45
CA ASP A 21 7.21 25.24 -4.53
C ASP A 21 6.66 23.98 -5.22
N GLU A 22 7.25 23.60 -6.35
CA GLU A 22 6.91 22.37 -7.05
C GLU A 22 7.23 21.14 -6.18
N ASN A 23 8.33 21.13 -5.44
CA ASN A 23 8.66 20.04 -4.52
C ASN A 23 7.58 19.87 -3.43
N ARG A 24 7.11 20.99 -2.85
CA ARG A 24 6.01 20.96 -1.86
C ARG A 24 4.73 20.42 -2.48
N ARG A 25 4.39 20.83 -3.70
CA ARG A 25 3.22 20.33 -4.42
C ARG A 25 3.30 18.83 -4.69
N LEU A 26 4.43 18.36 -5.22
CA LEU A 26 4.65 16.94 -5.51
C LEU A 26 4.55 16.07 -4.25
N ARG A 27 5.05 16.57 -3.11
CA ARG A 27 4.88 15.89 -1.82
C ARG A 27 3.42 15.77 -1.42
N MET A 28 2.63 16.84 -1.55
CA MET A 28 1.19 16.78 -1.27
C MET A 28 0.45 15.79 -2.18
N GLU A 29 0.83 15.72 -3.45
CA GLU A 29 0.25 14.73 -4.38
C GLU A 29 0.63 13.30 -3.99
N LEU A 30 1.90 13.08 -3.64
CA LEU A 30 2.39 11.77 -3.20
C LEU A 30 1.69 11.33 -1.91
N ASP A 31 1.57 12.21 -0.92
CA ASP A 31 0.85 11.92 0.33
C ASP A 31 -0.62 11.57 0.04
N GLY A 32 -1.26 12.29 -0.88
CA GLY A 32 -2.62 11.99 -1.35
C GLY A 32 -2.73 10.63 -2.05
N ARG A 33 -1.73 10.25 -2.86
CA ARG A 33 -1.66 8.93 -3.50
C ARG A 33 -1.47 7.81 -2.48
N ILE A 34 -0.54 7.98 -1.54
CA ILE A 34 -0.29 7.03 -0.44
C ILE A 34 -1.56 6.85 0.39
N ALA A 35 -2.24 7.93 0.75
CA ALA A 35 -3.50 7.85 1.50
C ALA A 35 -4.60 7.10 0.73
N ARG A 36 -4.70 7.32 -0.59
CA ARG A 36 -5.64 6.57 -1.45
C ARG A 36 -5.28 5.10 -1.52
N GLU A 37 -4.00 4.77 -1.74
CA GLU A 37 -3.51 3.39 -1.79
C GLU A 37 -3.77 2.68 -0.46
N ALA A 38 -3.46 3.32 0.67
CA ALA A 38 -3.76 2.80 1.99
C ALA A 38 -5.26 2.56 2.20
N ALA A 39 -6.12 3.47 1.75
CA ALA A 39 -7.57 3.28 1.83
C ALA A 39 -8.07 2.14 0.91
N LEU A 40 -7.44 1.95 -0.25
CA LEU A 40 -7.75 0.83 -1.14
C LEU A 40 -7.29 -0.51 -0.55
N ASP A 41 -6.09 -0.57 0.05
CA ASP A 41 -5.58 -1.74 0.78
C ASP A 41 -6.50 -2.07 1.96
N GLU A 42 -6.92 -1.07 2.72
CA GLU A 42 -7.88 -1.21 3.82
C GLU A 42 -9.22 -1.78 3.33
N LYS A 43 -9.74 -1.23 2.23
CA LYS A 43 -10.96 -1.74 1.58
C LYS A 43 -10.77 -3.16 1.04
N ALA A 44 -9.60 -3.47 0.48
CA ALA A 44 -9.27 -4.81 -0.01
C ALA A 44 -9.22 -5.81 1.16
N LYS A 45 -8.57 -5.48 2.28
CA LYS A 45 -8.58 -6.27 3.51
C LYS A 45 -9.99 -6.48 4.07
N ARG A 46 -10.84 -5.44 4.05
CA ARG A 46 -12.26 -5.58 4.42
C ARG A 46 -13.04 -6.50 3.46
N GLY A 47 -12.75 -6.42 2.16
CA GLY A 47 -13.47 -7.15 1.11
C GLY A 47 -13.02 -8.60 0.92
N LEU A 48 -11.75 -8.90 1.20
CA LEU A 48 -11.21 -10.26 1.18
C LEU A 48 -11.69 -11.10 2.37
N GLY A 49 -12.31 -10.45 3.37
CA GLY A 49 -12.43 -11.02 4.71
C GLY A 49 -11.04 -11.10 5.33
N GLY A 50 -10.88 -10.68 6.58
CA GLY A 50 -9.61 -10.89 7.27
C GLY A 50 -9.23 -12.38 7.34
N GLU A 51 -8.11 -12.69 7.99
CA GLU A 51 -7.83 -14.06 8.42
C GLU A 51 -9.09 -14.63 9.09
N ARG A 52 -9.74 -15.59 8.42
CA ARG A 52 -10.92 -16.23 8.99
C ARG A 52 -10.39 -17.08 10.13
N HIS A 53 -10.84 -16.80 11.35
CA HIS A 53 -10.53 -17.66 12.49
C HIS A 53 -10.94 -19.10 12.15
N ALA A 54 -10.06 -20.04 12.44
CA ALA A 54 -10.36 -21.46 12.34
C ALA A 54 -11.34 -21.87 13.46
N GLY A 55 -11.94 -23.04 13.32
CA GLY A 55 -12.86 -23.64 14.28
C GLY A 55 -14.34 -23.34 14.02
N THR A 56 -15.18 -24.16 14.64
CA THR A 56 -16.65 -24.09 14.54
C THR A 56 -17.22 -22.77 15.09
N GLU A 57 -16.57 -22.15 16.05
CA GLU A 57 -16.95 -20.89 16.69
C GLU A 57 -16.89 -19.69 15.74
N ALA A 58 -16.03 -19.77 14.73
CA ALA A 58 -15.88 -18.74 13.71
C ALA A 58 -16.87 -18.92 12.55
N MET A 59 -17.60 -20.03 12.51
CA MET A 59 -18.57 -20.33 11.46
C MET A 59 -19.93 -19.68 11.74
N ARG A 60 -20.53 -19.06 10.72
CA ARG A 60 -21.91 -18.53 10.79
C ARG A 60 -22.94 -19.63 11.06
N TYR A 61 -22.69 -20.83 10.53
CA TYR A 61 -23.55 -22.00 10.65
C TYR A 61 -22.70 -23.24 10.98
N PRO A 62 -22.37 -23.48 12.26
CA PRO A 62 -21.51 -24.60 12.63
C PRO A 62 -22.21 -25.95 12.43
N PRO A 63 -21.48 -27.00 12.00
CA PRO A 63 -22.04 -28.34 11.88
C PRO A 63 -22.31 -28.97 13.26
N ARG A 64 -23.19 -29.97 13.31
CA ARG A 64 -23.52 -30.69 14.56
C ARG A 64 -22.42 -31.66 15.00
N GLN A 65 -21.62 -32.12 14.05
CA GLN A 65 -20.52 -33.06 14.23
C GLN A 65 -19.30 -32.40 13.60
N TRP A 66 -18.16 -32.55 14.26
CA TRP A 66 -16.89 -31.98 13.87
C TRP A 66 -15.82 -33.00 14.25
N ASP A 67 -15.11 -33.52 13.26
CA ASP A 67 -14.09 -34.54 13.46
C ASP A 67 -12.67 -34.01 13.16
N GLU A 68 -11.68 -34.87 13.34
CA GLU A 68 -10.27 -34.51 13.15
C GLU A 68 -9.93 -34.14 11.69
N VAL A 69 -10.70 -34.65 10.72
CA VAL A 69 -10.52 -34.32 9.30
C VAL A 69 -11.09 -32.93 9.01
N ASP A 70 -12.24 -32.61 9.60
CA ASP A 70 -12.84 -31.27 9.53
C ASP A 70 -11.89 -30.20 10.12
N GLU A 71 -11.31 -30.47 11.30
CA GLU A 71 -10.34 -29.58 11.95
C GLU A 71 -9.10 -29.37 11.08
N ALA A 72 -8.48 -30.46 10.60
CA ALA A 72 -7.28 -30.38 9.77
C ALA A 72 -7.54 -29.64 8.45
N ALA A 73 -8.73 -29.77 7.88
CA ALA A 73 -9.12 -29.03 6.68
C ALA A 73 -9.30 -27.53 6.98
N ASP A 74 -9.88 -27.17 8.11
CA ASP A 74 -10.14 -25.79 8.48
C ASP A 74 -8.86 -25.02 8.86
N GLU A 75 -7.95 -25.64 9.62
CA GLU A 75 -6.63 -25.07 9.99
C GLU A 75 -5.68 -24.90 8.80
N SER A 76 -5.95 -25.57 7.68
CA SER A 76 -5.10 -25.49 6.48
C SER A 76 -5.25 -24.17 5.69
N PHE A 77 -6.19 -23.29 6.05
CA PHE A 77 -6.41 -22.00 5.38
C PHE A 77 -5.96 -20.80 6.22
N PRO A 78 -5.18 -19.85 5.64
CA PRO A 78 -5.14 -19.49 4.22
C PRO A 78 -3.83 -19.92 3.53
N ALA A 79 -3.46 -21.21 3.51
CA ALA A 79 -2.15 -21.63 3.00
C ALA A 79 -2.06 -21.70 1.46
N SER A 80 -2.40 -20.61 0.78
CA SER A 80 -2.04 -20.38 -0.62
C SER A 80 -1.47 -18.98 -0.73
N ASP A 81 -0.23 -18.79 -0.26
CA ASP A 81 0.55 -17.62 -0.69
C ASP A 81 0.41 -17.53 -2.22
N PRO A 82 -0.16 -16.43 -2.78
CA PRO A 82 -0.20 -16.29 -4.22
C PRO A 82 1.25 -16.39 -4.72
N PRO A 83 1.52 -17.09 -5.84
CA PRO A 83 2.88 -17.23 -6.32
C PRO A 83 3.49 -15.83 -6.45
N ALA A 84 4.66 -15.62 -5.82
CA ALA A 84 5.39 -14.37 -5.96
C ALA A 84 5.62 -14.12 -7.45
N PHE A 85 5.01 -13.07 -8.01
CA PHE A 85 5.21 -12.69 -9.39
C PHE A 85 6.65 -12.22 -9.56
N THR A 86 7.53 -13.11 -10.03
CA THR A 86 8.86 -12.74 -10.48
C THR A 86 8.76 -12.33 -11.95
N ALA A 87 8.57 -11.04 -12.20
CA ALA A 87 8.89 -10.49 -13.51
C ALA A 87 10.37 -10.78 -13.74
N ARG A 88 10.67 -11.69 -14.66
CA ARG A 88 12.03 -11.95 -15.12
C ARG A 88 12.63 -10.61 -15.56
N SER A 89 13.60 -10.09 -14.81
CA SER A 89 14.46 -9.00 -15.29
C SER A 89 15.27 -9.56 -16.45
N THR A 90 14.82 -9.30 -17.67
CA THR A 90 15.70 -9.33 -18.84
C THR A 90 16.63 -8.14 -18.74
N THR A 91 17.85 -8.36 -18.26
CA THR A 91 19.07 -7.64 -18.66
C THR A 91 20.27 -8.52 -18.33
#